data_AF-A0A4D9DKI1-F1
#
_entry.id   AF-A0A4D9DKI1-F1
#
_cell.length_a   1.000
_cell.length_b   1.000
_cell.length_c   1.000
_cell.angle_alpha   90.00
_cell.angle_beta   90.00
_cell.angle_gamma   90.00
#
_symmetry.space_group_name_H-M   'P 1'
#
loop_
_entity.id
_entity.type
_entity.pdbx_description
1 polymer ?
#
loop_
_entity_poly.entity_id
_entity_poly.type
_entity_poly.pdbx_seq_one_letter_code
_entity_poly.pdbx_strand_id
1 'polypeptide(L)'
;MQGVILAIAKARQTFDRDGSEAGLVKAFHEEYSRLYLLAKETPTPHNDPRLQHVLIYFLRNDAPKQVVERTLLEQFADRNLSYDERSISIMQVARAKLKEIGPNDVNMEEYKKWHEDYSLFRKVSVYLLTGLELYQNRK
;
A
#
# COMPACT_ATOMS: atom_id res chain seq x y z
N MET A 1 5.53 -2.26 -3.97
CA MET A 1 5.79 -3.69 -4.28
C MET A 1 6.94 -4.28 -3.47
N GLN A 2 8.11 -3.61 -3.36
CA GLN A 2 9.24 -4.12 -2.55
C GLN A 2 8.88 -4.46 -1.09
N GLY A 3 8.05 -3.63 -0.43
CA GLY A 3 7.60 -3.89 0.95
C GLY A 3 6.82 -5.20 1.10
N VAL A 4 5.87 -5.46 0.20
CA VAL A 4 5.07 -6.70 0.16
C VAL A 4 5.94 -7.95 0.00
N ILE A 5 6.92 -7.92 -0.91
CA ILE A 5 7.85 -9.05 -1.12
C ILE A 5 8.66 -9.33 0.14
N LEU A 6 9.19 -8.28 0.78
CA LEU A 6 9.92 -8.42 2.03
C LEU A 6 9.03 -8.96 3.16
N ALA A 7 7.77 -8.51 3.23
CA ALA A 7 6.82 -8.98 4.22
C ALA A 7 6.46 -10.47 4.03
N ILE A 8 6.30 -10.92 2.78
CA ILE A 8 6.12 -12.34 2.43
C ILE A 8 7.35 -13.16 2.85
N ALA A 9 8.55 -12.65 2.59
CA ALA A 9 9.79 -13.30 3.00
C ALA A 9 9.88 -13.46 4.52
N LYS A 10 9.48 -12.42 5.29
CA LYS A 10 9.42 -12.47 6.76
C LYS A 10 8.35 -13.44 7.28
N ALA A 11 7.27 -13.64 6.54
CA ALA A 11 6.20 -14.58 6.90
C ALA A 11 6.53 -16.05 6.58
N ARG A 12 7.71 -16.34 6.02
CA ARG A 12 8.12 -17.69 5.59
C ARG A 12 7.87 -18.78 6.63
N GLN A 13 8.35 -18.59 7.86
CA GLN A 13 8.24 -19.62 8.90
C GLN A 13 6.78 -19.91 9.26
N THR A 14 5.93 -18.88 9.28
CA THR A 14 4.49 -19.03 9.53
C THR A 14 3.79 -19.71 8.36
N PHE A 15 4.17 -19.36 7.12
CA PHE A 15 3.67 -20.04 5.93
C PHE A 15 4.02 -21.52 5.92
N ASP A 16 5.30 -21.85 6.16
CA ASP A 16 5.82 -23.23 6.09
C ASP A 16 5.18 -24.11 7.18
N ARG A 17 4.75 -23.53 8.32
CA ARG A 17 4.12 -24.25 9.44
C ARG A 17 2.59 -24.33 9.34
N ASP A 18 1.95 -23.19 9.05
CA ASP A 18 0.49 -22.99 9.23
C ASP A 18 -0.25 -22.72 7.90
N GLY A 19 0.47 -22.70 6.77
CA GLY A 19 -0.09 -22.56 5.43
C GLY A 19 -0.24 -21.12 4.92
N SER A 20 -0.82 -20.99 3.73
CA SER A 20 -0.86 -19.75 2.95
C SER A 20 -1.69 -18.63 3.57
N GLU A 21 -2.79 -18.97 4.23
CA GLU A 21 -3.63 -17.99 4.92
C GLU A 21 -2.93 -17.38 6.13
N ALA A 22 -2.30 -18.21 6.97
CA ALA A 22 -1.49 -17.73 8.09
C ALA A 22 -0.28 -16.91 7.61
N GLY A 23 0.36 -17.35 6.52
CA GLY A 23 1.41 -16.60 5.84
C GLY A 23 0.96 -15.22 5.37
N LEU A 24 -0.23 -15.12 4.75
CA LEU A 24 -0.82 -13.85 4.34
C LEU A 24 -1.08 -12.95 5.55
N VAL A 25 -1.70 -13.45 6.62
CA VAL A 25 -1.99 -12.66 7.82
C VAL A 25 -0.71 -12.08 8.42
N LYS A 26 0.34 -12.90 8.54
CA LYS A 26 1.63 -12.45 9.06
C LYS A 26 2.28 -11.41 8.15
N ALA A 27 2.30 -11.64 6.84
CA ALA A 27 2.89 -10.71 5.87
C ALA A 27 2.12 -9.38 5.83
N PHE A 28 0.79 -9.44 5.85
CA PHE A 28 -0.06 -8.26 5.90
C PHE A 28 0.23 -7.40 7.12
N HIS A 29 0.35 -8.01 8.30
CA HIS A 29 0.70 -7.31 9.53
C HIS A 29 2.10 -6.67 9.48
N GLU A 30 3.10 -7.37 8.94
CA GLU A 30 4.46 -6.84 8.77
C GLU A 30 4.48 -5.61 7.86
N GLU A 31 3.80 -5.67 6.70
CA GLU A 31 3.77 -4.56 5.76
C GLU A 31 2.94 -3.38 6.28
N TYR A 32 1.78 -3.65 6.90
CA TYR A 32 0.98 -2.62 7.55
C TYR A 32 1.79 -1.88 8.61
N SER A 33 2.47 -2.62 9.50
CA SER A 33 3.28 -2.05 10.57
C SER A 33 4.42 -1.19 10.02
N ARG A 34 5.09 -1.65 8.96
CA ARG A 34 6.15 -0.89 8.28
C ARG A 34 5.61 0.42 7.72
N LEU A 35 4.49 0.38 7.00
CA LEU A 35 3.86 1.57 6.41
C LEU A 35 3.35 2.53 7.48
N TYR A 36 2.84 2.02 8.59
CA TYR A 36 2.39 2.81 9.73
C TYR A 36 3.53 3.58 10.41
N LEU A 37 4.69 2.94 10.57
CA LEU A 37 5.89 3.63 11.08
C LEU A 37 6.34 4.74 10.11
N LEU A 38 6.38 4.47 8.80
CA LEU A 38 6.73 5.47 7.79
C LEU A 38 5.75 6.65 7.75
N ALA A 39 4.46 6.41 7.98
CA ALA A 39 3.47 7.48 8.06
C ALA A 39 3.71 8.46 9.22
N LYS A 40 4.35 8.01 10.29
CA LYS A 40 4.70 8.84 11.44
C LYS A 40 6.00 9.63 11.28
N GLU A 41 6.82 9.32 10.26
CA GLU A 41 8.06 10.05 10.03
C GLU A 41 7.79 11.51 9.69
N THR A 42 8.61 12.43 10.22
CA THR A 42 8.46 13.85 9.90
C THR A 42 9.04 14.12 8.50
N PRO A 43 8.27 14.69 7.56
CA PRO A 43 8.77 15.04 6.25
C PRO A 43 9.94 16.01 6.36
N THR A 44 10.95 15.80 5.53
CA THR A 44 12.07 16.72 5.38
C THR A 44 11.86 17.54 4.10
N PRO A 45 12.54 18.69 3.93
CA PRO A 45 12.48 19.46 2.69
C PRO A 45 12.81 18.66 1.43
N HIS A 46 13.58 17.57 1.55
CA HIS A 46 14.03 16.75 0.42
C HIS A 46 13.26 15.43 0.29
N ASN A 47 12.50 15.02 1.30
CA ASN A 47 11.81 13.74 1.30
C ASN A 47 10.51 13.80 2.08
N ASP A 48 9.40 13.57 1.38
CA ASP A 48 8.08 13.36 1.97
C ASP A 48 7.63 11.91 1.72
N PRO A 49 7.55 11.07 2.77
CA PRO A 49 7.12 9.68 2.66
C PRO A 49 5.75 9.51 1.99
N ARG A 50 4.86 10.51 2.08
CA ARG A 50 3.54 10.46 1.43
C ARG A 50 3.64 10.37 -0.08
N LEU A 51 4.70 10.92 -0.70
CA LEU A 51 4.90 10.85 -2.15
C LEU A 51 5.38 9.47 -2.63
N GLN A 52 5.88 8.65 -1.71
CA GLN A 52 6.47 7.35 -2.03
C GLN A 52 5.41 6.23 -2.07
N HIS A 53 4.32 6.36 -1.32
CA HIS A 53 3.34 5.28 -1.19
C HIS A 53 1.94 5.74 -0.78
N VAL A 54 0.91 5.23 -1.47
CA VAL A 54 -0.51 5.57 -1.23
C VAL A 54 -0.95 5.30 0.20
N LEU A 55 -0.57 4.15 0.77
CA LEU A 55 -0.95 3.81 2.15
C LEU A 55 -0.29 4.71 3.19
N ILE A 56 0.86 5.33 2.90
CA ILE A 56 1.46 6.33 3.80
C ILE A 56 0.61 7.60 3.80
N TYR A 57 0.15 8.03 2.62
CA TYR A 57 -0.79 9.13 2.50
C TYR A 57 -2.12 8.82 3.21
N PHE A 58 -2.71 7.64 3.02
CA PHE A 58 -3.96 7.24 3.69
C PHE A 58 -3.81 7.24 5.22
N LEU A 59 -2.78 6.57 5.75
CA LEU A 59 -2.56 6.47 7.18
C LEU A 59 -2.31 7.83 7.84
N ARG A 60 -1.68 8.76 7.12
CA ARG A 60 -1.37 10.09 7.63
C ARG A 60 -2.55 11.06 7.58
N ASN A 61 -3.54 10.79 6.75
CA ASN A 61 -4.76 11.60 6.64
C ASN A 61 -5.96 10.90 7.31
N ASP A 62 -5.71 9.92 8.19
CA ASP A 62 -6.74 9.20 8.95
C ASP A 62 -7.83 8.56 8.07
N ALA A 63 -7.41 7.98 6.94
CA ALA A 63 -8.34 7.24 6.08
C ALA A 63 -9.00 6.08 6.83
N PRO A 64 -10.26 5.74 6.51
CA PRO A 64 -10.95 4.62 7.13
C PRO A 64 -10.13 3.33 7.05
N LYS A 65 -10.13 2.57 8.15
CA LYS A 65 -9.34 1.34 8.26
C LYS A 65 -9.63 0.36 7.12
N GLN A 66 -10.89 0.26 6.70
CA GLN A 66 -11.32 -0.62 5.62
C GLN A 66 -10.74 -0.22 4.25
N VAL A 67 -10.59 1.10 3.98
CA VAL A 67 -9.94 1.62 2.77
C VAL A 67 -8.46 1.24 2.78
N VAL A 68 -7.78 1.45 3.91
CA VAL A 68 -6.36 1.08 4.10
C VAL A 68 -6.15 -0.42 3.93
N GLU A 69 -6.95 -1.25 4.60
CA GLU A 69 -6.81 -2.69 4.57
C GLU A 69 -7.12 -3.28 3.20
N ARG A 70 -8.18 -2.81 2.52
CA ARG A 70 -8.50 -3.20 1.15
C ARG A 70 -7.36 -2.84 0.20
N THR A 71 -6.85 -1.60 0.24
CA THR A 71 -5.76 -1.19 -0.63
C THR A 71 -4.49 -1.98 -0.37
N LEU A 72 -4.17 -2.32 0.88
CA LEU A 72 -3.03 -3.20 1.19
C LEU A 72 -3.25 -4.61 0.63
N LEU A 73 -4.45 -5.17 0.79
CA LEU A 73 -4.80 -6.49 0.28
C LEU A 73 -4.72 -6.56 -1.25
N GLU A 74 -5.09 -5.49 -1.95
CA GLU A 74 -4.90 -5.35 -3.41
C GLU A 74 -3.42 -5.47 -3.81
N GLN A 75 -2.48 -4.99 -2.98
CA GLN A 75 -1.05 -5.17 -3.25
C GLN A 75 -0.60 -6.62 -3.11
N PHE A 76 -1.16 -7.37 -2.15
CA PHE A 76 -0.90 -8.81 -2.01
C PHE A 76 -1.57 -9.63 -3.12
N ALA A 77 -2.61 -9.11 -3.77
CA ALA A 77 -3.32 -9.76 -4.86
C ALA A 77 -2.72 -9.49 -6.25
N ASP A 78 -1.69 -8.63 -6.34
CA ASP A 78 -1.05 -8.23 -7.59
C ASP A 78 -0.42 -9.43 -8.31
N ARG A 79 -0.71 -9.55 -9.61
CA ARG A 79 -0.14 -10.59 -10.51
C ARG A 79 1.38 -10.55 -10.54
N ASN A 80 1.96 -9.37 -10.32
CA ASN A 80 3.40 -9.20 -10.32
C ASN A 80 4.09 -9.95 -9.19
N LEU A 81 3.39 -10.46 -8.17
CA LEU A 81 4.00 -11.29 -7.11
C LEU A 81 4.29 -12.74 -7.54
N SER A 82 3.99 -13.13 -8.79
CA SER A 82 4.05 -14.54 -9.24
C SER A 82 5.47 -15.06 -9.52
N TYR A 83 6.45 -14.70 -8.69
CA TYR A 83 7.86 -15.08 -8.89
C TYR A 83 8.24 -16.43 -8.27
N ASP A 84 7.55 -16.84 -7.20
CA ASP A 84 7.80 -18.10 -6.48
C ASP A 84 6.48 -18.69 -5.96
N GLU A 85 6.49 -20.00 -5.64
CA GLU A 85 5.30 -20.76 -5.22
C GLU A 85 4.63 -20.17 -3.97
N ARG A 86 5.40 -19.67 -3.01
CA ARG A 86 4.87 -19.06 -1.78
C ARG A 86 4.13 -17.77 -2.09
N SER A 87 4.76 -16.90 -2.86
CA SER A 87 4.19 -15.62 -3.28
C SER A 87 2.93 -15.83 -4.14
N ILE A 88 2.92 -16.85 -5.01
CA ILE A 88 1.73 -17.25 -5.77
C ILE A 88 0.59 -17.72 -4.85
N SER A 89 0.90 -18.58 -3.87
CA SER A 89 -0.10 -19.12 -2.96
C SER A 89 -0.73 -18.02 -2.09
N ILE A 90 0.10 -17.13 -1.52
CA ILE A 90 -0.37 -15.96 -0.76
C ILE A 90 -1.21 -15.04 -1.64
N MET A 91 -0.80 -14.79 -2.88
CA MET A 91 -1.55 -13.97 -3.84
C MET A 91 -2.92 -14.56 -4.15
N GLN A 92 -3.04 -15.89 -4.29
CA GLN A 92 -4.32 -16.56 -4.52
C GLN A 92 -5.26 -16.38 -3.31
N VAL A 93 -4.76 -16.51 -2.08
CA VAL A 93 -5.55 -16.26 -0.87
C VAL A 93 -5.98 -14.80 -0.80
N ALA A 94 -5.09 -13.85 -1.08
CA ALA A 94 -5.43 -12.42 -1.10
C ALA A 94 -6.55 -12.10 -2.10
N ARG A 95 -6.52 -12.72 -3.29
CA ARG A 95 -7.60 -12.60 -4.29
C ARG A 95 -8.91 -13.21 -3.83
N ALA A 96 -8.88 -14.36 -3.17
CA ALA A 96 -10.08 -14.98 -2.62
C ALA A 96 -10.74 -14.03 -1.60
N LYS A 97 -9.94 -13.51 -0.65
CA LYS A 97 -10.40 -12.53 0.33
C LYS A 97 -10.94 -11.25 -0.30
N LEU A 98 -10.30 -10.71 -1.35
CA LEU A 98 -10.83 -9.53 -2.06
C LEU A 98 -12.20 -9.75 -2.70
N LYS A 99 -12.50 -10.97 -3.16
CA LYS A 99 -13.81 -11.31 -3.73
C LYS A 99 -14.89 -11.44 -2.66
N GLU A 100 -14.50 -11.75 -1.43
CA GLU A 100 -15.41 -11.86 -0.28
C GLU A 100 -15.80 -10.48 0.26
N ILE A 101 -14.99 -9.44 0.03
CA ILE A 101 -15.31 -8.06 0.42
C ILE A 101 -16.50 -7.56 -0.40
N GLY A 102 -17.65 -7.46 0.24
CA GLY A 102 -18.89 -6.97 -0.35
C GLY A 102 -19.08 -5.45 -0.22
N PRO A 103 -20.19 -4.92 -0.77
CA PRO A 103 -20.52 -3.49 -0.69
C PRO A 103 -20.77 -2.98 0.73
N ASN A 104 -21.11 -3.87 1.66
CA ASN A 104 -21.33 -3.52 3.07
C ASN A 104 -20.03 -3.38 3.86
N ASP A 105 -18.94 -3.97 3.37
CA ASP A 105 -17.64 -3.98 4.05
C ASP A 105 -16.81 -2.75 3.68
N VAL A 106 -16.93 -2.28 2.43
CA VAL A 106 -16.23 -1.10 1.92
C VAL A 106 -17.16 -0.26 1.05
N ASN A 107 -17.34 1.00 1.41
CA ASN A 107 -17.99 1.97 0.54
C ASN A 107 -17.06 2.25 -0.67
N MET A 108 -17.46 1.77 -1.85
CA MET A 108 -16.65 1.88 -3.07
C MET A 108 -16.56 3.31 -3.63
N GLU A 109 -17.50 4.19 -3.30
CA GLU A 109 -17.43 5.60 -3.69
C GLU A 109 -16.40 6.33 -2.84
N GLU A 110 -16.43 6.12 -1.53
CA GLU A 110 -15.41 6.63 -0.61
C GLU A 110 -14.03 6.07 -0.94
N TYR A 111 -13.93 4.76 -1.22
CA TYR A 111 -12.69 4.13 -1.65
C TYR A 111 -12.07 4.83 -2.87
N LYS A 112 -12.86 5.06 -3.92
CA LYS A 112 -12.40 5.74 -5.15
C LYS A 112 -11.94 7.16 -4.85
N LYS A 113 -12.71 7.90 -4.04
CA LYS A 113 -12.38 9.28 -3.66
C LYS A 113 -11.01 9.37 -2.98
N TRP A 114 -10.68 8.46 -2.05
CA TRP A 114 -9.36 8.43 -1.41
C TRP A 114 -8.21 8.25 -2.43
N HIS A 115 -8.39 7.38 -3.42
CA HIS A 115 -7.40 7.18 -4.48
C HIS A 115 -7.30 8.39 -5.42
N GLU A 116 -8.41 9.05 -5.72
CA GLU A 116 -8.45 10.30 -6.49
C GLU A 116 -7.72 11.43 -5.75
N ASP A 117 -7.96 11.60 -4.45
CA ASP A 117 -7.29 12.59 -3.60
C ASP A 117 -5.78 12.35 -3.55
N TYR A 118 -5.35 11.09 -3.43
CA TYR A 118 -3.93 10.73 -3.50
C TYR A 118 -3.32 11.04 -4.88
N SER A 119 -4.05 10.73 -5.96
CA SER A 119 -3.62 11.05 -7.32
C SER A 119 -3.44 12.57 -7.52
N LEU A 120 -4.40 13.35 -7.02
CA LEU A 120 -4.34 14.81 -7.03
C LEU A 120 -3.15 15.34 -6.21
N PHE A 121 -2.95 14.83 -5.00
CA PHE A 121 -1.81 15.17 -4.14
C PHE A 121 -0.47 14.98 -4.88
N ARG A 122 -0.29 13.85 -5.58
CA ARG A 122 0.91 13.60 -6.39
C ARG A 122 1.02 14.57 -7.56
N LYS A 123 -0.07 14.82 -8.29
CA LYS A 123 -0.11 15.70 -9.45
C LYS A 123 0.28 17.14 -9.08
N VAL A 124 -0.31 17.67 -8.01
CA VAL A 124 0.00 19.01 -7.49
C VAL A 124 1.47 19.10 -7.05
N SER A 125 1.98 18.07 -6.39
CA SER A 125 3.39 18.03 -5.96
C SER A 125 4.37 18.07 -7.14
N VAL A 126 4.06 17.36 -8.23
CA VAL A 126 4.84 17.41 -9.47
C VAL A 126 4.77 18.81 -10.10
N TYR A 127 3.59 19.40 -10.24
CA TYR A 127 3.48 20.76 -10.80
C TYR A 127 4.22 21.80 -9.97
N LEU A 128 4.21 21.69 -8.65
CA LEU A 128 4.98 22.57 -7.77
C LEU A 128 6.49 22.42 -8.03
N LEU A 129 7.01 21.17 -8.06
CA LEU A 129 8.41 20.91 -8.36
C LEU A 129 8.82 21.45 -9.73
N THR A 130 8.04 21.17 -10.77
CA THR A 130 8.30 21.69 -12.13
C THR A 130 8.28 23.21 -12.16
N GLY A 131 7.34 23.86 -11.47
CA GLY A 131 7.30 25.32 -11.38
C GLY A 131 8.55 25.91 -10.70
N LEU A 132 9.01 25.29 -9.61
CA LEU A 132 10.23 25.69 -8.90
C LEU A 132 11.49 25.47 -9.75
N GLU A 133 11.57 24.35 -10.47
CA GLU A 133 12.67 24.06 -11.41
C GLU A 133 12.75 25.09 -12.54
N LEU A 134 11.60 25.47 -13.13
CA LEU A 134 11.56 26.51 -14.16
C LEU A 134 12.02 27.87 -13.62
N TYR A 135 11.50 28.26 -12.45
CA TYR A 135 11.87 29.50 -11.78
C TYR A 135 13.36 29.57 -11.47
N GLN A 136 13.95 28.50 -10.93
CA GLN A 136 15.39 28.44 -10.61
C GLN A 136 16.27 28.46 -11.85
N ASN A 137 15.84 27.79 -12.94
CA ASN A 137 16.62 27.69 -14.17
C ASN A 137 16.52 28.94 -15.07
N ARG A 138 15.92 30.05 -14.59
CA ARG A 138 15.66 31.29 -15.34
C ARG A 138 15.18 31.04 -16.78
N LYS A 139 14.18 30.18 -16.92
CA LYS A 139 13.26 30.23 -18.06
C LYS A 139 12.02 31.03 -17.69
#